data_AF-D0KV08-F1
#
_entry.id   AF-D0KV08-F1
#
_cell.length_a   1.000
_cell.length_b   1.000
_cell.length_c   1.000
_cell.angle_alpha   90.00
_cell.angle_beta   90.00
_cell.angle_gamma   90.00
#
_symmetry.space_group_name_H-M   'P 1'
#
loop_
_entity.id
_entity.type
_entity.pdbx_description
1 polymer ?
#
loop_
_entity_poly.entity_id
_entity_poly.type
_entity_poly.pdbx_seq_one_letter_code
_entity_poly.pdbx_strand_id
1 'polypeptide(L)'
;MKAFVFGIGGGGDVVSAIVAYNYLRKLGYDVLLGSVVWERYVEDPIPGPICFDNIRNGVLVNQGLYKVNRDTYAIRGNRRVVPQLVRAVRALNLGEAYGICNKDGVIGLYSSLKEFVNKEKIDLIVGVDAGGDVLAKGCEETLGSPLIDFISLASLVKLEEDGYNVMLGVIGSGSDGELQYDYFLKRISEIASLNGLLDIKGYDRETANLVGRILNEVTTEASKIPFDAFKGLYGEITIRNGTRKVLVTPISAVMFFLDPIKIAETSPLYSLVKDSISIDDAKKNLNEVGIYTEYNFEEDLYNEFGLNASHASAYDVDRIRVEGKRKLGGVKIKC
;
A
#
# COMPACT_ATOMS: atom_id res chain seq x y z
N MET A 1 25.22 0.71 6.27
CA MET A 1 23.90 0.29 6.78
C MET A 1 23.04 -0.05 5.59
N LYS A 2 22.24 -1.12 5.67
CA LYS A 2 21.31 -1.56 4.64
C LYS A 2 19.88 -1.27 5.08
N ALA A 3 19.07 -0.69 4.21
CA ALA A 3 17.66 -0.47 4.47
C ALA A 3 16.79 -1.22 3.47
N PHE A 4 15.60 -1.63 3.90
CA PHE A 4 14.55 -2.15 3.02
C PHE A 4 13.36 -1.20 3.03
N VAL A 5 13.02 -0.65 1.87
CA VAL A 5 11.90 0.25 1.68
C VAL A 5 10.88 -0.42 0.77
N PHE A 6 9.62 -0.50 1.21
CA PHE A 6 8.58 -1.11 0.39
C PHE A 6 7.22 -0.42 0.51
N GLY A 7 6.46 -0.41 -0.59
CA GLY A 7 5.05 -0.01 -0.57
C GLY A 7 4.21 -1.05 0.17
N ILE A 8 3.44 -0.62 1.17
CA ILE A 8 2.67 -1.50 2.05
C ILE A 8 1.25 -1.80 1.54
N GLY A 9 0.70 -0.89 0.73
CA GLY A 9 -0.62 -1.01 0.13
C GLY A 9 -0.59 -1.62 -1.26
N GLY A 10 -1.42 -1.08 -2.16
CA GLY A 10 -1.56 -1.59 -3.52
C GLY A 10 -0.28 -1.41 -4.35
N GLY A 11 -0.20 -2.05 -5.53
CA GLY A 11 1.01 -2.04 -6.37
C GLY A 11 1.53 -0.64 -6.72
N GLY A 12 0.67 0.39 -6.73
CA GLY A 12 1.05 1.78 -6.97
C GLY A 12 1.93 2.40 -5.88
N ASP A 13 1.93 1.87 -4.66
CA ASP A 13 2.66 2.43 -3.51
C ASP A 13 4.17 2.41 -3.69
N VAL A 14 4.68 1.53 -4.57
CA VAL A 14 6.08 1.54 -5.00
C VAL A 14 6.54 2.92 -5.46
N VAL A 15 5.65 3.74 -6.05
CA VAL A 15 5.98 5.10 -6.49
C VAL A 15 6.23 6.02 -5.30
N SER A 16 5.39 5.97 -4.28
CA SER A 16 5.57 6.73 -3.04
C SER A 16 6.78 6.23 -2.24
N ALA A 17 7.05 4.93 -2.27
CA ALA A 17 8.21 4.32 -1.65
C ALA A 17 9.54 4.90 -2.18
N ILE A 18 9.57 5.43 -3.40
CA ILE A 18 10.76 6.09 -3.96
C ILE A 18 11.19 7.33 -3.18
N VAL A 19 10.26 8.01 -2.51
CA VAL A 19 10.58 9.18 -1.68
C VAL A 19 11.47 8.76 -0.51
N ALA A 20 11.07 7.74 0.24
CA ALA A 20 11.87 7.16 1.33
C ALA A 20 13.16 6.49 0.81
N TYR A 21 13.06 5.74 -0.30
CA TYR A 21 14.20 5.09 -0.94
C TYR A 21 15.30 6.09 -1.30
N ASN A 22 14.94 7.20 -1.96
CA ASN A 22 15.91 8.20 -2.38
C ASN A 22 16.47 8.97 -1.18
N TYR A 23 15.62 9.30 -0.20
CA TYR A 23 16.06 9.95 1.04
C TYR A 23 17.13 9.12 1.77
N LEU A 24 16.88 7.82 2.00
CA LEU A 24 17.83 6.94 2.68
C LEU A 24 19.12 6.73 1.88
N ARG A 25 19.04 6.65 0.55
CA ARG A 25 20.25 6.59 -0.29
C ARG A 25 21.12 7.83 -0.15
N LYS A 26 20.53 9.02 -0.03
CA LYS A 26 21.26 10.28 0.21
C LYS A 26 21.95 10.30 1.58
N LEU A 27 21.41 9.58 2.55
CA LEU A 27 22.04 9.37 3.85
C LEU A 27 23.13 8.27 3.83
N GLY A 28 23.39 7.65 2.67
CA GLY A 28 24.43 6.65 2.50
C GLY A 28 24.00 5.21 2.82
N TYR A 29 22.69 4.93 2.93
CA TYR A 29 22.19 3.56 3.03
C TYR A 29 22.32 2.82 1.68
N ASP A 30 22.65 1.53 1.76
CA ASP A 30 22.36 0.59 0.68
C ASP A 30 20.89 0.21 0.77
N VAL A 31 20.06 0.66 -0.18
CA VAL A 31 18.60 0.55 -0.07
C VAL A 31 18.07 -0.49 -1.04
N LEU A 32 17.43 -1.52 -0.49
CA LEU A 32 16.62 -2.49 -1.22
C LEU A 32 15.19 -1.96 -1.40
N LEU A 33 14.65 -2.06 -2.61
CA LEU A 33 13.28 -1.66 -2.93
C LEU A 33 12.36 -2.88 -2.98
N GLY A 34 11.15 -2.74 -2.45
CA GLY A 34 10.08 -3.73 -2.62
C GLY A 34 8.69 -3.12 -2.74
N SER A 35 7.69 -3.97 -2.89
CA SER A 35 6.28 -3.61 -2.83
C SER A 35 5.44 -4.85 -2.58
N VAL A 36 4.34 -4.71 -1.83
CA VAL A 36 3.23 -5.65 -1.92
C VAL A 36 2.75 -5.66 -3.37
N VAL A 37 2.68 -6.86 -3.95
CA VAL A 37 2.30 -7.03 -5.36
C VAL A 37 0.83 -7.41 -5.41
N TRP A 38 -0.01 -6.38 -5.37
CA TRP A 38 -1.44 -6.50 -5.58
C TRP A 38 -1.88 -5.40 -6.54
N GLU A 39 -2.20 -5.81 -7.76
CA GLU A 39 -2.55 -4.90 -8.84
C GLU A 39 -4.05 -4.58 -8.79
N ARG A 40 -4.43 -3.34 -9.09
CA ARG A 40 -5.85 -2.98 -9.17
C ARG A 40 -6.56 -3.81 -10.24
N TYR A 41 -7.86 -4.04 -10.07
CA TYR A 41 -8.71 -4.74 -11.05
C TYR A 41 -8.57 -4.28 -12.52
N VAL A 42 -8.22 -3.00 -12.75
CA VAL A 42 -7.97 -2.43 -14.09
C VAL A 42 -6.69 -2.99 -14.75
N GLU A 43 -5.69 -3.34 -13.96
CA GLU A 43 -4.43 -3.97 -14.40
C GLU A 43 -4.50 -5.50 -14.31
N ASP A 44 -5.08 -6.04 -13.23
CA ASP A 44 -5.28 -7.47 -12.99
C ASP A 44 -6.71 -7.74 -12.50
N PRO A 45 -7.61 -8.29 -13.33
CA PRO A 45 -8.99 -8.54 -12.93
C PRO A 45 -9.13 -9.67 -11.91
N ILE A 46 -8.09 -10.51 -11.72
CA ILE A 46 -8.17 -11.61 -10.76
C ILE A 46 -7.96 -11.05 -9.35
N PRO A 47 -8.84 -11.34 -8.38
CA PRO A 47 -8.72 -10.82 -7.02
C PRO A 47 -7.45 -11.24 -6.30
N GLY A 48 -6.99 -10.40 -5.38
CA GLY A 48 -5.96 -10.74 -4.40
C GLY A 48 -4.51 -10.61 -4.91
N PRO A 49 -3.54 -10.86 -4.02
CA PRO A 49 -2.13 -10.62 -4.31
C PRO A 49 -1.56 -11.57 -5.36
N ILE A 50 -0.58 -11.09 -6.11
CA ILE A 50 0.19 -11.87 -7.07
C ILE A 50 1.37 -12.53 -6.35
N CYS A 51 1.21 -13.81 -6.05
CA CYS A 51 2.23 -14.63 -5.39
C CYS A 51 3.11 -15.39 -6.39
N PHE A 52 4.24 -15.92 -5.92
CA PHE A 52 5.31 -16.46 -6.75
C PHE A 52 4.87 -17.52 -7.78
N ASP A 53 3.86 -18.33 -7.50
CA ASP A 53 3.35 -19.35 -8.43
C ASP A 53 2.89 -18.75 -9.77
N ASN A 54 2.43 -17.50 -9.74
CA ASN A 54 2.01 -16.76 -10.93
C ASN A 54 3.18 -16.07 -11.64
N ILE A 55 4.34 -15.94 -10.99
CA ILE A 55 5.48 -15.16 -11.47
C ILE A 55 6.31 -15.96 -12.47
N ARG A 56 6.81 -15.27 -13.49
CA ARG A 56 7.76 -15.75 -14.50
C ARG A 56 8.97 -14.82 -14.53
N ASN A 57 10.16 -15.39 -14.77
CA ASN A 57 11.45 -14.68 -14.71
C ASN A 57 11.70 -14.00 -13.36
N GLY A 58 11.23 -14.59 -12.26
CA GLY A 58 11.53 -14.18 -10.89
C GLY A 58 12.24 -15.31 -10.12
N VAL A 59 12.76 -14.99 -8.95
CA VAL A 59 13.44 -15.96 -8.07
C VAL A 59 12.78 -15.96 -6.70
N LEU A 60 12.32 -17.12 -6.23
CA LEU A 60 11.74 -17.24 -4.89
C LEU A 60 12.81 -16.92 -3.83
N VAL A 61 12.46 -16.07 -2.87
CA VAL A 61 13.33 -15.78 -1.71
C VAL A 61 12.89 -16.64 -0.54
N ASN A 62 11.60 -16.57 -0.21
CA ASN A 62 10.90 -17.41 0.77
C ASN A 62 9.40 -17.39 0.47
N GLN A 63 8.56 -17.91 1.37
CA GLN A 63 7.12 -18.05 1.13
C GLN A 63 6.40 -16.74 0.79
N GLY A 64 6.75 -15.63 1.43
CA GLY A 64 6.12 -14.32 1.23
C GLY A 64 6.88 -13.38 0.30
N LEU A 65 8.14 -13.67 -0.07
CA LEU A 65 8.97 -12.76 -0.87
C LEU A 65 9.61 -13.45 -2.08
N TYR A 66 9.73 -12.69 -3.16
CA TYR A 66 10.45 -13.10 -4.37
C TYR A 66 11.17 -11.92 -5.03
N LYS A 67 12.30 -12.20 -5.69
CA LYS A 67 13.02 -11.22 -6.49
C LYS A 67 12.36 -11.05 -7.84
N VAL A 68 12.27 -9.81 -8.29
CA VAL A 68 11.84 -9.41 -9.63
C VAL A 68 12.95 -8.62 -10.32
N ASN A 69 12.99 -8.71 -11.64
CA ASN A 69 13.85 -7.93 -12.52
C ASN A 69 13.01 -7.31 -13.65
N ARG A 70 13.68 -6.62 -14.59
CA ARG A 70 13.02 -5.95 -15.72
C ARG A 70 12.19 -6.88 -16.63
N ASP A 71 12.51 -8.18 -16.67
CA ASP A 71 11.85 -9.17 -17.54
C ASP A 71 10.79 -9.99 -16.81
N THR A 72 10.60 -9.75 -15.51
CA THR A 72 9.58 -10.39 -14.70
C THR A 72 8.16 -10.00 -15.16
N TYR A 73 7.24 -10.95 -15.10
CA TYR A 73 5.82 -10.73 -15.29
C TYR A 73 5.02 -11.82 -14.58
N ALA A 74 3.73 -11.60 -14.42
CA ALA A 74 2.79 -12.58 -13.89
C ALA A 74 1.90 -13.16 -15.00
N ILE A 75 1.56 -14.44 -14.89
CA ILE A 75 0.45 -15.04 -15.62
C ILE A 75 -0.75 -15.12 -14.67
N ARG A 76 -1.80 -14.37 -14.98
CA ARG A 76 -3.04 -14.29 -14.20
C ARG A 76 -4.19 -14.74 -15.10
N GLY A 77 -4.63 -15.99 -14.90
CA GLY A 77 -5.57 -16.64 -15.82
C GLY A 77 -4.93 -16.82 -17.20
N ASN A 78 -5.53 -16.21 -18.23
CA ASN A 78 -4.97 -16.18 -19.58
C ASN A 78 -4.24 -14.86 -19.92
N ARG A 79 -4.01 -13.98 -18.94
CA ARG A 79 -3.41 -12.66 -19.14
C ARG A 79 -1.96 -12.61 -18.66
N ARG A 80 -1.15 -11.84 -19.37
CA ARG A 80 0.16 -11.40 -18.91
C ARG A 80 0.00 -10.05 -18.21
N VAL A 81 0.31 -10.02 -16.92
CA VAL A 81 0.30 -8.80 -16.09
C VAL A 81 1.75 -8.41 -15.79
N VAL A 82 2.08 -7.14 -15.94
CA VAL A 82 3.40 -6.61 -15.53
C VAL A 82 3.18 -5.82 -14.25
N PRO A 83 3.63 -6.32 -13.09
CA PRO A 83 3.45 -5.61 -11.83
C PRO A 83 3.98 -4.17 -11.85
N GLN A 84 3.34 -3.27 -11.11
CA GLN A 84 3.84 -1.88 -10.94
C GLN A 84 5.27 -1.85 -10.43
N LEU A 85 5.65 -2.77 -9.53
CA LEU A 85 7.03 -2.93 -9.07
C LEU A 85 8.00 -3.18 -10.23
N VAL A 86 7.66 -4.04 -11.19
CA VAL A 86 8.51 -4.33 -12.35
C VAL A 86 8.60 -3.11 -13.27
N ARG A 87 7.51 -2.38 -13.46
CA ARG A 87 7.49 -1.10 -14.21
C ARG A 87 8.42 -0.07 -13.56
N ALA A 88 8.42 0.02 -12.22
CA ALA A 88 9.36 0.86 -11.47
C ALA A 88 10.82 0.41 -11.64
N VAL A 89 11.10 -0.91 -11.57
CA VAL A 89 12.44 -1.48 -11.84
C VAL A 89 12.95 -1.07 -13.23
N ARG A 90 12.09 -1.13 -14.25
CA ARG A 90 12.43 -0.70 -15.61
C ARG A 90 12.74 0.79 -15.69
N ALA A 91 11.86 1.64 -15.16
CA ALA A 91 11.99 3.09 -15.21
C ALA A 91 13.26 3.60 -14.50
N LEU A 92 13.66 2.92 -13.42
CA LEU A 92 14.84 3.24 -12.64
C LEU A 92 16.11 2.49 -13.09
N ASN A 93 15.99 1.58 -14.05
CA ASN A 93 17.06 0.68 -14.49
C ASN A 93 17.73 -0.06 -13.31
N LEU A 94 16.91 -0.57 -12.39
CA LEU A 94 17.36 -1.38 -11.26
C LEU A 94 17.65 -2.80 -11.74
N GLY A 95 18.66 -3.45 -11.14
CA GLY A 95 18.95 -4.86 -11.41
C GLY A 95 17.87 -5.78 -10.86
N GLU A 96 17.46 -5.56 -9.62
CA GLU A 96 16.44 -6.34 -8.93
C GLU A 96 15.68 -5.51 -7.90
N ALA A 97 14.48 -5.99 -7.56
CA ALA A 97 13.66 -5.52 -6.44
C ALA A 97 12.88 -6.71 -5.84
N TYR A 98 12.15 -6.49 -4.75
CA TYR A 98 11.48 -7.56 -3.99
C TYR A 98 9.95 -7.42 -4.05
N GLY A 99 9.29 -8.38 -4.70
CA GLY A 99 7.85 -8.53 -4.64
C GLY A 99 7.43 -9.23 -3.35
N ILE A 100 6.39 -8.71 -2.71
CA ILE A 100 5.81 -9.25 -1.47
C ILE A 100 4.41 -9.81 -1.77
N CYS A 101 4.14 -11.02 -1.30
CA CYS A 101 2.84 -11.66 -1.30
C CYS A 101 2.35 -11.82 0.15
N ASN A 102 1.19 -11.23 0.44
CA ASN A 102 0.59 -11.21 1.78
C ASN A 102 -0.62 -12.17 1.91
N LYS A 103 -0.73 -13.19 1.05
CA LYS A 103 -1.83 -14.16 1.07
C LYS A 103 -1.97 -14.88 2.42
N ASP A 104 -0.84 -15.07 3.11
CA ASP A 104 -0.74 -15.82 4.37
C ASP A 104 -0.95 -14.90 5.61
N GLY A 105 -1.62 -13.75 5.41
CA GLY A 105 -2.00 -12.83 6.48
C GLY A 105 -0.80 -12.21 7.19
N VAL A 106 -1.05 -11.71 8.40
CA VAL A 106 -0.02 -11.06 9.22
C VAL A 106 1.06 -12.03 9.64
N ILE A 107 0.69 -13.24 10.09
CA ILE A 107 1.66 -14.21 10.61
C ILE A 107 2.64 -14.66 9.52
N GLY A 108 2.15 -14.92 8.31
CA GLY A 108 2.98 -15.32 7.17
C GLY A 108 3.88 -14.18 6.67
N LEU A 109 3.34 -12.96 6.56
CA LEU A 109 4.10 -11.79 6.12
C LEU A 109 5.21 -11.42 7.13
N TYR A 110 4.88 -11.33 8.41
CA TYR A 110 5.87 -11.11 9.49
C TYR A 110 7.00 -12.14 9.43
N SER A 111 6.67 -13.44 9.35
CA SER A 111 7.67 -14.50 9.32
C SER A 111 8.59 -14.39 8.10
N SER A 112 8.02 -14.08 6.94
CA SER A 112 8.76 -13.93 5.68
C SER A 112 9.67 -12.69 5.69
N LEU A 113 9.18 -11.57 6.22
CA LEU A 113 9.99 -10.35 6.38
C LEU A 113 11.11 -10.56 7.40
N LYS A 114 10.84 -11.21 8.53
CA LYS A 114 11.85 -11.50 9.57
C LYS A 114 12.99 -12.36 9.00
N GLU A 115 12.66 -13.43 8.28
CA GLU A 115 13.67 -14.27 7.62
C GLU A 115 14.50 -13.45 6.61
N PHE A 116 13.83 -12.65 5.79
CA PHE A 116 14.47 -11.81 4.79
C PHE A 116 15.41 -10.77 5.40
N VAL A 117 14.96 -10.04 6.43
CA VAL A 117 15.72 -9.04 7.17
C VAL A 117 16.99 -9.64 7.76
N ASN A 118 16.89 -10.81 8.38
CA ASN A 118 18.04 -11.52 8.95
C ASN A 118 19.03 -11.97 7.87
N LYS A 119 18.52 -12.54 6.76
CA LYS A 119 19.34 -13.06 5.66
C LYS A 119 20.10 -11.94 4.94
N GLU A 120 19.42 -10.83 4.65
CA GLU A 120 20.00 -9.69 3.96
C GLU A 120 20.78 -8.75 4.89
N LYS A 121 20.70 -8.96 6.23
CA LYS A 121 21.29 -8.09 7.25
C LYS A 121 20.80 -6.65 7.10
N ILE A 122 19.48 -6.49 7.05
CA ILE A 122 18.81 -5.19 6.96
C ILE A 122 18.84 -4.53 8.35
N ASP A 123 19.33 -3.29 8.40
CA ASP A 123 19.46 -2.49 9.62
C ASP A 123 18.20 -1.64 9.90
N LEU A 124 17.44 -1.31 8.85
CA LEU A 124 16.25 -0.47 8.91
C LEU A 124 15.18 -0.95 7.91
N ILE A 125 13.95 -1.10 8.36
CA ILE A 125 12.78 -1.43 7.53
C ILE A 125 11.87 -0.20 7.47
N VAL A 126 11.45 0.18 6.27
CA VAL A 126 10.49 1.28 6.06
C VAL A 126 9.35 0.80 5.18
N GLY A 127 8.16 0.69 5.76
CA GLY A 127 6.92 0.57 4.98
C GLY A 127 6.48 1.95 4.49
N VAL A 128 5.83 2.02 3.32
CA VAL A 128 5.30 3.27 2.78
C VAL A 128 3.87 3.10 2.30
N ASP A 129 2.96 3.95 2.81
CA ASP A 129 1.56 4.06 2.40
C ASP A 129 1.35 5.35 1.60
N ALA A 130 0.71 5.22 0.43
CA ALA A 130 0.27 6.33 -0.39
C ALA A 130 -1.21 6.67 -0.18
N GLY A 131 -1.46 7.68 0.65
CA GLY A 131 -2.78 8.27 0.89
C GLY A 131 -3.15 8.26 2.36
N GLY A 132 -2.78 7.20 3.08
CA GLY A 132 -2.89 7.14 4.54
C GLY A 132 -3.98 6.23 5.07
N ASP A 133 -4.48 5.29 4.28
CA ASP A 133 -5.46 4.27 4.71
C ASP A 133 -5.02 3.56 6.01
N VAL A 134 -3.71 3.39 6.21
CA VAL A 134 -3.13 2.80 7.43
C VAL A 134 -3.39 3.64 8.70
N LEU A 135 -3.75 4.91 8.56
CA LEU A 135 -4.10 5.81 9.67
C LEU A 135 -5.57 5.70 10.07
N ALA A 136 -6.40 5.04 9.28
CA ALA A 136 -7.84 4.94 9.50
C ALA A 136 -8.18 4.23 10.82
N LYS A 137 -9.34 4.55 11.38
CA LYS A 137 -9.91 3.87 12.56
C LYS A 137 -11.03 2.89 12.19
N GLY A 138 -11.55 2.95 10.97
CA GLY A 138 -12.57 2.08 10.41
C GLY A 138 -13.98 2.70 10.33
N CYS A 139 -14.24 3.80 11.02
CA CYS A 139 -15.54 4.50 10.95
C CYS A 139 -15.67 5.44 9.75
N GLU A 140 -14.60 5.64 8.99
CA GLU A 140 -14.58 6.53 7.83
C GLU A 140 -15.46 5.95 6.72
N GLU A 141 -16.47 6.70 6.28
CA GLU A 141 -17.46 6.19 5.31
C GLU A 141 -16.85 5.89 3.93
N THR A 142 -15.80 6.63 3.59
CA THR A 142 -15.02 6.57 2.36
C THR A 142 -13.90 5.53 2.38
N LEU A 143 -13.67 4.85 3.51
CA LEU A 143 -12.69 3.77 3.59
C LEU A 143 -13.10 2.60 2.67
N GLY A 144 -12.12 2.04 1.99
CA GLY A 144 -12.30 1.14 0.87
C GLY A 144 -11.10 0.25 0.53
N SER A 145 -9.89 0.52 1.04
CA SER A 145 -8.71 -0.34 0.89
C SER A 145 -7.87 -0.62 2.16
N PRO A 146 -8.42 -0.81 3.37
CA PRO A 146 -7.60 -0.95 4.57
C PRO A 146 -6.96 -2.34 4.76
N LEU A 147 -7.39 -3.39 4.05
CA LEU A 147 -7.01 -4.76 4.42
C LEU A 147 -5.51 -5.01 4.27
N ILE A 148 -4.93 -4.64 3.13
CA ILE A 148 -3.50 -4.83 2.87
C ILE A 148 -2.62 -3.94 3.75
N ASP A 149 -3.00 -2.69 3.93
CA ASP A 149 -2.26 -1.73 4.74
C ASP A 149 -2.20 -2.17 6.20
N PHE A 150 -3.31 -2.68 6.75
CA PHE A 150 -3.34 -3.19 8.12
C PHE A 150 -2.64 -4.55 8.29
N ILE A 151 -2.64 -5.42 7.28
CA ILE A 151 -1.80 -6.64 7.31
C ILE A 151 -0.30 -6.25 7.36
N SER A 152 0.10 -5.30 6.53
CA SER A 152 1.48 -4.80 6.48
C SER A 152 1.86 -4.06 7.77
N LEU A 153 1.02 -3.16 8.28
CA LEU A 153 1.21 -2.46 9.56
C LEU A 153 1.41 -3.47 10.68
N ALA A 154 0.52 -4.46 10.82
CA ALA A 154 0.63 -5.42 11.90
C ALA A 154 1.88 -6.29 11.80
N SER A 155 2.35 -6.58 10.58
CA SER A 155 3.62 -7.28 10.37
C SER A 155 4.82 -6.42 10.77
N LEU A 156 4.77 -5.11 10.47
CA LEU A 156 5.79 -4.14 10.88
C LEU A 156 5.84 -3.94 12.40
N VAL A 157 4.69 -3.88 13.06
CA VAL A 157 4.57 -3.84 14.54
C VAL A 157 5.24 -5.06 15.17
N LYS A 158 4.94 -6.27 14.69
CA LYS A 158 5.57 -7.49 15.22
C LYS A 158 7.10 -7.52 15.03
N LEU A 159 7.61 -6.94 13.94
CA LEU A 159 9.06 -6.77 13.75
C LEU A 159 9.65 -5.76 14.73
N GLU A 160 8.98 -4.63 14.97
CA GLU A 160 9.44 -3.65 15.95
C GLU A 160 9.44 -4.21 17.38
N GLU A 161 8.38 -4.94 17.76
CA GLU A 161 8.29 -5.65 19.05
C GLU A 161 9.41 -6.69 19.24
N ASP A 162 9.90 -7.28 18.15
CA ASP A 162 11.03 -8.20 18.12
C ASP A 162 12.41 -7.50 18.17
N GLY A 163 12.44 -6.16 18.23
CA GLY A 163 13.66 -5.36 18.36
C GLY A 163 14.31 -4.97 17.03
N TYR A 164 13.60 -5.10 15.90
CA TYR A 164 14.07 -4.55 14.62
C TYR A 164 13.77 -3.05 14.53
N ASN A 165 14.62 -2.29 13.82
CA ASN A 165 14.34 -0.88 13.56
C ASN A 165 13.32 -0.76 12.42
N VAL A 166 12.15 -0.23 12.72
CA VAL A 166 11.04 -0.12 11.78
C VAL A 166 10.50 1.31 11.78
N MET A 167 10.10 1.80 10.61
CA MET A 167 9.34 3.04 10.47
C MET A 167 8.23 2.83 9.43
N LEU A 168 7.15 3.61 9.53
CA LEU A 168 6.13 3.69 8.51
C LEU A 168 6.04 5.11 7.95
N GLY A 169 6.33 5.28 6.66
CA GLY A 169 6.16 6.53 5.94
C GLY A 169 4.74 6.65 5.38
N VAL A 170 4.05 7.74 5.66
CA VAL A 170 2.74 8.04 5.07
C VAL A 170 2.82 9.35 4.30
N ILE A 171 2.35 9.35 3.05
CA ILE A 171 2.40 10.52 2.14
C ILE A 171 1.08 10.69 1.38
N GLY A 172 0.78 11.91 0.92
CA GLY A 172 -0.34 12.17 0.00
C GLY A 172 -1.54 12.87 0.63
N SER A 173 -1.67 12.83 1.95
CA SER A 173 -2.71 13.53 2.71
C SER A 173 -4.14 13.21 2.24
N GLY A 174 -4.46 11.91 2.09
CA GLY A 174 -5.75 11.44 1.56
C GLY A 174 -5.80 11.32 0.04
N SER A 175 -4.66 11.06 -0.62
CA SER A 175 -4.55 11.05 -2.09
C SER A 175 -5.34 9.94 -2.80
N ASP A 176 -5.73 8.89 -2.08
CA ASP A 176 -6.62 7.83 -2.55
C ASP A 176 -8.12 8.21 -2.49
N GLY A 177 -8.43 9.32 -1.82
CA GLY A 177 -9.78 9.81 -1.55
C GLY A 177 -10.51 9.02 -0.47
N GLU A 178 -9.81 8.27 0.38
CA GLU A 178 -10.38 7.49 1.48
C GLU A 178 -10.42 8.30 2.78
N LEU A 179 -9.36 9.09 3.05
CA LEU A 179 -9.30 10.01 4.18
C LEU A 179 -9.45 11.47 3.73
N GLN A 180 -10.24 12.24 4.48
CA GLN A 180 -10.30 13.68 4.28
C GLN A 180 -9.00 14.36 4.74
N TYR A 181 -8.58 15.43 4.06
CA TYR A 181 -7.34 16.14 4.32
C TYR A 181 -7.16 16.57 5.80
N ASP A 182 -8.17 17.23 6.39
CA ASP A 182 -8.09 17.67 7.79
C ASP A 182 -8.07 16.48 8.76
N TYR A 183 -8.78 15.41 8.43
CA TYR A 183 -8.78 14.19 9.23
C TYR A 183 -7.42 13.50 9.20
N PHE A 184 -6.79 13.40 8.02
CA PHE A 184 -5.42 12.89 7.87
C PHE A 184 -4.45 13.65 8.80
N LEU A 185 -4.46 14.99 8.76
CA LEU A 185 -3.59 15.79 9.63
C LEU A 185 -3.92 15.64 11.11
N LYS A 186 -5.20 15.50 11.46
CA LYS A 186 -5.62 15.19 12.84
C LYS A 186 -5.07 13.84 13.29
N ARG A 187 -5.06 12.81 12.44
CA ARG A 187 -4.48 11.50 12.74
C ARG A 187 -2.97 11.57 12.94
N ILE A 188 -2.25 12.30 12.07
CA ILE A 188 -0.82 12.58 12.27
C ILE A 188 -0.59 13.27 13.62
N SER A 189 -1.39 14.29 13.96
CA SER A 189 -1.27 14.99 15.24
C SER A 189 -1.52 14.10 16.45
N GLU A 190 -2.49 13.18 16.36
CA GLU A 190 -2.80 12.21 17.42
C GLU A 190 -1.60 11.27 17.67
N ILE A 191 -1.02 10.72 16.61
CA ILE A 191 0.16 9.84 16.70
C ILE A 191 1.39 10.62 17.19
N ALA A 192 1.58 11.85 16.72
CA ALA A 192 2.65 12.73 17.19
C ALA A 192 2.54 13.03 18.70
N SER A 193 1.31 13.17 19.23
CA SER A 193 1.10 13.40 20.67
C SER A 193 1.54 12.22 21.55
N LEU A 194 1.64 11.02 20.95
CA LEU A 194 2.17 9.81 21.57
C LEU A 194 3.68 9.62 21.33
N ASN A 195 4.36 10.68 20.86
CA ASN A 195 5.76 10.65 20.44
C ASN A 195 6.01 9.70 19.25
N GLY A 196 4.98 9.40 18.46
CA GLY A 196 5.04 8.49 17.32
C GLY A 196 5.41 9.15 16.00
N LEU A 197 5.64 10.46 15.96
CA LEU A 197 6.16 11.15 14.77
C LEU A 197 7.69 11.17 14.84
N LEU A 198 8.33 10.34 14.03
CA LEU A 198 9.77 10.11 14.06
C LEU A 198 10.55 11.08 13.17
N ASP A 199 10.02 11.37 11.98
CA ASP A 199 10.66 12.28 11.03
C ASP A 199 9.64 12.86 10.03
N ILE A 200 10.00 13.96 9.37
CA ILE A 200 9.27 14.56 8.25
C ILE A 200 10.24 14.81 7.10
N LYS A 201 9.91 14.28 5.92
CA LYS A 201 10.61 14.59 4.66
C LYS A 201 9.60 14.78 3.55
N GLY A 202 10.05 15.03 2.34
CA GLY A 202 9.17 15.18 1.20
C GLY A 202 9.94 15.09 -0.09
N TYR A 203 9.28 15.54 -1.15
CA TYR A 203 9.91 15.64 -2.46
C TYR A 203 11.02 16.69 -2.46
N ASP A 204 12.13 16.33 -3.09
CA ASP A 204 13.09 17.28 -3.63
C ASP A 204 13.16 17.14 -5.16
N ARG A 205 13.97 17.98 -5.81
CA ARG A 205 14.07 17.98 -7.28
C ARG A 205 14.55 16.65 -7.85
N GLU A 206 15.45 15.95 -7.15
CA GLU A 206 15.99 14.67 -7.62
C GLU A 206 14.97 13.55 -7.46
N THR A 207 14.30 13.48 -6.31
CA THR A 207 13.18 12.57 -6.06
C THR A 207 12.07 12.78 -7.08
N ALA A 208 11.71 14.04 -7.37
CA ALA A 208 10.72 14.36 -8.41
C ALA A 208 11.15 13.89 -9.80
N ASN A 209 12.44 13.99 -10.15
CA ASN A 209 12.93 13.48 -11.43
C ASN A 209 12.91 11.94 -11.50
N LEU A 210 13.18 11.25 -10.39
CA LEU A 210 13.06 9.79 -10.29
C LEU A 210 11.59 9.35 -10.46
N VAL A 211 10.70 9.93 -9.65
CA VAL A 211 9.27 9.62 -9.68
C VAL A 211 8.65 9.97 -11.03
N GLY A 212 9.03 11.11 -11.64
CA GLY A 212 8.54 11.49 -12.96
C GLY A 212 8.89 10.47 -14.06
N ARG A 213 10.04 9.77 -13.96
CA ARG A 213 10.36 8.67 -14.88
C ARG A 213 9.49 7.44 -14.65
N ILE A 214 9.19 7.13 -13.39
CA ILE A 214 8.39 5.97 -13.00
C ILE A 214 6.93 6.14 -13.41
N LEU A 215 6.39 7.35 -13.25
CA LEU A 215 5.01 7.67 -13.64
C LEU A 215 4.75 7.59 -15.14
N ASN A 216 5.79 7.48 -15.98
CA ASN A 216 5.63 7.17 -17.41
C ASN A 216 5.36 5.68 -17.67
N GLU A 217 5.72 4.80 -16.73
CA GLU A 217 5.65 3.34 -16.88
C GLU A 217 4.63 2.70 -15.93
N VAL A 218 4.38 3.32 -14.77
CA VAL A 218 3.50 2.85 -13.68
C VAL A 218 2.14 3.55 -13.73
N THR A 219 1.08 2.75 -13.60
CA THR A 219 -0.30 3.25 -13.49
C THR A 219 -0.67 3.46 -12.02
N THR A 220 -0.74 4.71 -11.57
CA THR A 220 -1.28 5.05 -10.24
C THR A 220 -1.89 6.45 -10.21
N GLU A 221 -3.03 6.59 -9.56
CA GLU A 221 -3.69 7.89 -9.33
C GLU A 221 -3.28 8.47 -7.97
N ALA A 222 -3.35 7.66 -6.90
CA ALA A 222 -3.06 8.09 -5.54
C ALA A 222 -1.58 8.52 -5.39
N SER A 223 -0.64 7.65 -5.75
CA SER A 223 0.80 7.92 -5.61
C SER A 223 1.33 8.97 -6.59
N LYS A 224 0.53 9.39 -7.58
CA LYS A 224 0.85 10.50 -8.48
C LYS A 224 0.59 11.87 -7.84
N ILE A 225 -0.40 11.98 -6.96
CA ILE A 225 -0.79 13.24 -6.31
C ILE A 225 0.35 13.91 -5.52
N PRO A 226 1.15 13.18 -4.71
CA PRO A 226 2.32 13.79 -4.07
C PRO A 226 3.30 14.45 -5.05
N PHE A 227 3.51 13.83 -6.22
CA PHE A 227 4.35 14.38 -7.27
C PHE A 227 3.71 15.62 -7.92
N ASP A 228 2.43 15.56 -8.25
CA ASP A 228 1.72 16.68 -8.87
C ASP A 228 1.64 17.89 -7.89
N ALA A 229 1.43 17.64 -6.60
CA ALA A 229 1.48 18.65 -5.55
C ALA A 229 2.86 19.34 -5.50
N PHE A 230 3.95 18.55 -5.55
CA PHE A 230 5.30 19.11 -5.63
C PHE A 230 5.54 19.92 -6.91
N LYS A 231 4.84 19.60 -8.01
CA LYS A 231 4.88 20.36 -9.26
C LYS A 231 3.94 21.58 -9.27
N GLY A 232 3.24 21.85 -8.17
CA GLY A 232 2.42 23.05 -7.98
C GLY A 232 0.92 22.83 -8.18
N LEU A 233 0.44 21.58 -8.31
CA LEU A 233 -0.99 21.30 -8.29
C LEU A 233 -1.57 21.66 -6.91
N TYR A 234 -2.68 22.40 -6.92
CA TYR A 234 -3.37 22.85 -5.72
C TYR A 234 -4.88 22.91 -5.96
N GLY A 235 -5.66 22.52 -4.96
CA GLY A 235 -7.12 22.56 -4.99
C GLY A 235 -7.77 21.19 -5.07
N GLU A 236 -9.09 21.16 -5.25
CA GLU A 236 -9.86 19.92 -5.35
C GLU A 236 -9.71 19.30 -6.75
N ILE A 237 -9.37 18.02 -6.79
CA ILE A 237 -9.34 17.20 -8.01
C ILE A 237 -10.25 15.99 -7.87
N THR A 238 -10.68 15.45 -9.01
CA THR A 238 -11.43 14.20 -9.08
C THR A 238 -10.53 13.04 -9.49
N ILE A 239 -10.69 11.90 -8.82
CA ILE A 239 -9.97 10.66 -9.12
C ILE A 239 -10.95 9.48 -9.25
N ARG A 240 -10.44 8.30 -9.60
CA ARG A 240 -11.19 7.04 -9.72
C ARG A 240 -12.41 7.19 -10.64
N ASN A 241 -12.18 7.73 -11.84
CA ASN A 241 -13.24 8.03 -12.82
C ASN A 241 -14.36 8.94 -12.27
N GLY A 242 -14.02 9.88 -11.37
CA GLY A 242 -14.96 10.85 -10.82
C GLY A 242 -15.72 10.41 -9.57
N THR A 243 -15.46 9.19 -9.07
CA THR A 243 -16.14 8.65 -7.88
C THR A 243 -15.60 9.21 -6.57
N ARG A 244 -14.41 9.84 -6.57
CA ARG A 244 -13.80 10.44 -5.37
C ARG A 244 -13.22 11.82 -5.66
N LYS A 245 -13.13 12.63 -4.61
CA LYS A 245 -12.56 13.99 -4.61
C LYS A 245 -11.44 14.07 -3.59
N VAL A 246 -10.36 14.76 -3.95
CA VAL A 246 -9.17 14.94 -3.10
C VAL A 246 -8.78 16.41 -3.10
N LEU A 247 -8.51 16.97 -1.92
CA LEU A 247 -7.88 18.28 -1.78
C LEU A 247 -6.37 18.12 -1.84
N VAL A 248 -5.76 18.66 -2.91
CA VAL A 248 -4.31 18.67 -3.09
C VAL A 248 -3.73 19.96 -2.52
N THR A 249 -2.72 19.84 -1.66
CA THR A 249 -1.96 20.97 -1.12
C THR A 249 -0.46 20.66 -1.15
N PRO A 250 0.45 21.63 -0.91
CA PRO A 250 1.87 21.33 -0.77
C PRO A 250 2.19 20.28 0.30
N ILE A 251 1.32 20.10 1.30
CA ILE A 251 1.47 19.05 2.34
C ILE A 251 1.28 17.65 1.75
N SER A 252 0.52 17.49 0.66
CA SER A 252 0.40 16.20 -0.03
C SER A 252 1.76 15.66 -0.54
N ALA A 253 2.76 16.53 -0.73
CA ALA A 253 4.13 16.15 -1.11
C ALA A 253 5.05 15.83 0.10
N VAL A 254 4.52 15.87 1.32
CA VAL A 254 5.24 15.63 2.57
C VAL A 254 4.94 14.21 3.08
N MET A 255 6.01 13.48 3.36
CA MET A 255 5.99 12.17 4.01
C MET A 255 6.24 12.34 5.51
N PHE A 256 5.35 11.77 6.32
CA PHE A 256 5.50 11.65 7.76
C PHE A 256 6.01 10.24 8.07
N PHE A 257 7.18 10.14 8.69
CA PHE A 257 7.70 8.87 9.19
C PHE A 257 7.22 8.69 10.62
N LEU A 258 6.54 7.58 10.85
CA LEU A 258 5.80 7.30 12.06
C LEU A 258 6.27 5.98 12.68
N ASP A 259 6.13 5.89 13.99
CA ASP A 259 6.26 4.67 14.78
C ASP A 259 5.02 3.77 14.51
N PRO A 260 5.19 2.56 13.95
CA PRO A 260 4.05 1.71 13.63
C PRO A 260 3.32 1.17 14.87
N ILE A 261 4.00 0.98 16.01
CA ILE A 261 3.33 0.66 17.28
C ILE A 261 2.37 1.79 17.67
N LYS A 262 2.76 3.06 17.54
CA LYS A 262 1.89 4.20 17.88
C LYS A 262 0.71 4.36 16.92
N ILE A 263 0.86 3.99 15.65
CA ILE A 263 -0.29 3.90 14.73
C ILE A 263 -1.25 2.82 15.23
N ALA A 264 -0.74 1.62 15.51
CA ALA A 264 -1.52 0.47 15.96
C ALA A 264 -2.27 0.70 17.27
N GLU A 265 -1.66 1.40 18.24
CA GLU A 265 -2.30 1.79 19.51
C GLU A 265 -3.55 2.67 19.30
N THR A 266 -3.62 3.41 18.19
CA THR A 266 -4.72 4.35 17.91
C THR A 266 -5.74 3.85 16.90
N SER A 267 -5.57 2.64 16.33
CA SER A 267 -6.48 2.10 15.33
C SER A 267 -7.11 0.78 15.77
N PRO A 268 -8.45 0.72 15.92
CA PRO A 268 -9.17 -0.53 16.19
C PRO A 268 -8.95 -1.61 15.13
N LEU A 269 -8.70 -1.23 13.87
CA LEU A 269 -8.52 -2.16 12.76
C LEU A 269 -7.30 -3.08 12.95
N TYR A 270 -6.23 -2.56 13.55
CA TYR A 270 -5.04 -3.36 13.89
C TYR A 270 -5.40 -4.57 14.74
N SER A 271 -6.20 -4.37 15.80
CA SER A 271 -6.55 -5.45 16.73
C SER A 271 -7.37 -6.56 16.07
N LEU A 272 -8.07 -6.26 14.97
CA LEU A 272 -8.87 -7.24 14.22
C LEU A 272 -8.02 -8.13 13.31
N VAL A 273 -6.89 -7.62 12.80
CA VAL A 273 -6.10 -8.34 11.79
C VAL A 273 -4.76 -8.89 12.31
N LYS A 274 -4.26 -8.40 13.46
CA LYS A 274 -2.87 -8.65 13.92
C LYS A 274 -2.48 -10.13 14.07
N ASP A 275 -3.45 -11.02 14.27
CA ASP A 275 -3.21 -12.45 14.46
C ASP A 275 -3.72 -13.28 13.26
N SER A 276 -4.03 -12.61 12.15
CA SER A 276 -4.56 -13.27 10.95
C SER A 276 -3.55 -14.22 10.31
N ILE A 277 -4.04 -15.41 9.97
CA ILE A 277 -3.23 -16.48 9.34
C ILE A 277 -3.40 -16.55 7.82
N SER A 278 -4.31 -15.73 7.28
CA SER A 278 -4.53 -15.58 5.84
C SER A 278 -5.18 -14.24 5.55
N ILE A 279 -5.13 -13.84 4.29
CA ILE A 279 -5.88 -12.69 3.78
C ILE A 279 -7.40 -12.85 3.96
N ASP A 280 -7.93 -14.06 3.80
CA ASP A 280 -9.36 -14.34 4.00
C ASP A 280 -9.78 -14.22 5.46
N ASP A 281 -8.91 -14.63 6.38
CA ASP A 281 -9.11 -14.49 7.82
C ASP A 281 -9.13 -13.01 8.24
N ALA A 282 -8.16 -12.22 7.78
CA ALA A 282 -8.14 -10.77 8.00
C ALA A 282 -9.38 -10.08 7.39
N LYS A 283 -9.73 -10.41 6.14
CA LYS A 283 -10.95 -9.92 5.47
C LYS A 283 -12.19 -10.25 6.29
N LYS A 284 -12.30 -11.48 6.79
CA LYS A 284 -13.44 -11.92 7.60
C LYS A 284 -13.57 -11.08 8.86
N ASN A 285 -12.48 -10.87 9.61
CA ASN A 285 -12.51 -10.09 10.85
C ASN A 285 -12.90 -8.62 10.60
N LEU A 286 -12.47 -8.04 9.48
CA LEU A 286 -12.90 -6.70 9.04
C LEU A 286 -14.39 -6.67 8.65
N ASN A 287 -14.88 -7.70 7.95
CA ASN A 287 -16.30 -7.81 7.58
C ASN A 287 -17.22 -7.93 8.80
N GLU A 288 -16.80 -8.61 9.87
CA GLU A 288 -17.56 -8.76 11.11
C GLU A 288 -17.90 -7.42 11.79
N VAL A 289 -17.11 -6.38 11.51
CA VAL A 289 -17.33 -5.01 12.00
C VAL A 289 -17.81 -4.05 10.91
N GLY A 290 -18.21 -4.59 9.75
CA GLY A 290 -18.84 -3.85 8.66
C GLY A 290 -17.90 -3.16 7.67
N ILE A 291 -16.60 -3.50 7.69
CA ILE A 291 -15.64 -2.97 6.73
C ILE A 291 -15.67 -3.80 5.45
N TYR A 292 -16.24 -3.25 4.39
CA TYR A 292 -16.18 -3.83 3.06
C TYR A 292 -14.82 -3.52 2.42
N THR A 293 -13.96 -4.54 2.35
CA THR A 293 -12.56 -4.39 1.93
C THR A 293 -12.40 -4.31 0.41
N GLU A 294 -11.21 -3.90 -0.02
CA GLU A 294 -10.76 -3.98 -1.41
C GLU A 294 -10.81 -5.41 -1.95
N TYR A 295 -10.57 -6.43 -1.11
CA TYR A 295 -10.67 -7.83 -1.54
C TYR A 295 -12.11 -8.26 -1.79
N ASN A 296 -13.05 -7.85 -0.92
CA ASN A 296 -14.47 -8.10 -1.17
C ASN A 296 -14.93 -7.46 -2.48
N PHE A 297 -14.49 -6.22 -2.73
CA PHE A 297 -14.80 -5.50 -3.95
C PHE A 297 -14.30 -6.23 -5.19
N GLU A 298 -13.04 -6.69 -5.18
CA GLU A 298 -12.48 -7.44 -6.31
C GLU A 298 -13.19 -8.78 -6.52
N GLU A 299 -13.51 -9.52 -5.45
CA GLU A 299 -14.27 -10.77 -5.54
C GLU A 299 -15.67 -10.56 -6.15
N ASP A 300 -16.43 -9.58 -5.65
CA ASP A 300 -17.76 -9.28 -6.19
C ASP A 300 -17.68 -8.84 -7.67
N LEU A 301 -16.69 -8.01 -8.01
CA LEU A 301 -16.46 -7.54 -9.38
C LEU A 301 -16.07 -8.69 -10.33
N TYR A 302 -15.18 -9.57 -9.89
CA TYR A 302 -14.77 -10.74 -10.67
C TYR A 302 -15.89 -11.77 -10.79
N ASN A 303 -16.72 -11.95 -9.76
CA ASN A 303 -17.87 -12.84 -9.82
C ASN A 303 -18.90 -12.38 -10.86
N GLU A 304 -19.04 -11.06 -11.05
CA GLU A 304 -19.97 -10.50 -12.05
C GLU A 304 -19.38 -10.50 -13.47
N PHE A 305 -18.13 -10.07 -13.63
CA PHE A 305 -17.55 -9.80 -14.96
C PHE A 305 -16.43 -10.75 -15.39
N GLY A 306 -15.96 -11.63 -14.49
CA GLY A 306 -14.78 -12.47 -14.69
C GLY A 306 -13.57 -11.64 -15.10
N LEU A 307 -12.85 -12.10 -16.12
CA LEU A 307 -11.71 -11.36 -16.67
C LEU A 307 -12.08 -10.00 -17.30
N ASN A 308 -13.36 -9.75 -17.60
CA ASN A 308 -13.80 -8.44 -18.10
C ASN A 308 -13.97 -7.39 -17.00
N ALA A 309 -13.75 -7.74 -15.72
CA ALA A 309 -13.77 -6.80 -14.60
C ALA A 309 -12.91 -5.55 -14.84
N SER A 310 -11.78 -5.68 -15.57
CA SER A 310 -10.90 -4.57 -15.93
C SER A 310 -11.58 -3.47 -16.78
N HIS A 311 -12.74 -3.75 -17.38
CA HIS A 311 -13.52 -2.82 -18.21
C HIS A 311 -14.82 -2.35 -17.53
N ALA A 312 -15.01 -2.66 -16.24
CA ALA A 312 -16.18 -2.21 -15.50
C ALA A 312 -16.31 -0.68 -15.53
N SER A 313 -17.53 -0.18 -15.72
CA SER A 313 -17.79 1.26 -15.76
C SER A 313 -17.75 1.88 -14.35
N ALA A 314 -17.66 3.21 -14.27
CA ALA A 314 -17.78 3.90 -12.98
C ALA A 314 -19.11 3.58 -12.26
N TYR A 315 -20.18 3.37 -13.02
CA TYR A 315 -21.49 2.96 -12.48
C TYR A 315 -21.45 1.55 -11.88
N ASP A 316 -20.83 0.59 -12.56
CA ASP A 316 -20.72 -0.79 -12.07
C ASP A 316 -19.90 -0.85 -10.77
N VAL A 317 -18.79 -0.10 -10.74
CA VAL A 317 -17.90 0.00 -9.56
C VAL A 317 -18.66 0.56 -8.35
N ASP A 318 -19.40 1.66 -8.54
CA ASP A 318 -20.17 2.28 -7.47
C ASP A 318 -21.29 1.35 -6.97
N ARG A 319 -22.06 0.77 -7.90
CA ARG A 319 -23.14 -0.17 -7.59
C ARG A 319 -22.64 -1.36 -6.77
N ILE A 320 -21.55 -2.00 -7.20
CA ILE A 320 -20.98 -3.17 -6.50
C ILE A 320 -20.53 -2.79 -5.09
N ARG A 321 -19.88 -1.63 -4.90
CA ARG A 321 -19.47 -1.18 -3.57
C ARG A 321 -20.67 -0.93 -2.65
N VAL A 322 -21.73 -0.30 -3.16
CA VAL A 322 -22.95 -0.04 -2.39
C VAL A 322 -23.65 -1.35 -2.01
N GLU A 323 -23.81 -2.27 -2.96
CA GLU A 323 -24.42 -3.57 -2.71
C GLU A 323 -23.59 -4.42 -1.75
N GLY A 324 -22.27 -4.45 -1.93
CA GLY A 324 -21.32 -5.14 -1.05
C GLY A 324 -21.39 -4.65 0.39
N LYS A 325 -21.33 -3.32 0.61
CA LYS A 325 -21.53 -2.71 1.94
C LYS A 325 -22.90 -3.08 2.53
N ARG A 326 -23.96 -3.12 1.72
CA ARG A 326 -25.30 -3.50 2.17
C ARG A 326 -25.38 -4.98 2.59
N LYS A 327 -24.67 -5.88 1.91
CA LYS A 327 -24.61 -7.32 2.27
C LYS A 327 -24.01 -7.54 3.66
N LEU A 328 -23.12 -6.65 4.14
CA LEU A 328 -22.53 -6.71 5.48
C LEU A 328 -23.48 -6.29 6.63
N GLY A 329 -24.74 -5.95 6.33
CA GLY A 329 -25.79 -5.85 7.36
C GLY A 329 -25.77 -4.59 8.21
N GLY A 330 -25.03 -3.55 7.81
CA GLY A 330 -25.07 -2.23 8.46
C GLY A 330 -24.38 -2.14 9.83
N VAL A 331 -23.64 -3.19 10.23
CA VAL A 331 -22.71 -3.11 11.37
C VAL A 331 -21.67 -2.03 11.04
N LYS A 332 -21.31 -1.21 12.02
CA LYS A 332 -20.22 -0.24 11.90
C LYS A 332 -19.37 -0.27 13.16
N ILE A 333 -18.06 -0.40 12.98
CA ILE A 333 -17.10 -0.17 14.05
C ILE A 333 -17.25 1.24 14.60
N LYS A 334 -17.10 1.39 15.93
CA LYS A 334 -17.13 2.69 16.58
C LYS A 334 -15.71 3.23 16.74
N CYS A 335 -15.55 4.47 16.34
CA CYS A 335 -14.49 5.38 16.78
C CYS A 335 -15.12 6.42 17.73
#